data_AF-A0A520FRQ3-F1
#
_entry.id   AF-A0A520FRQ3-F1
#
_cell.length_a   1.000
_cell.length_b   1.000
_cell.length_c   1.000
_cell.angle_alpha   90.00
_cell.angle_beta   90.00
_cell.angle_gamma   90.00
#
_symmetry.space_group_name_H-M   'P 1'
#
loop_
_entity.id
_entity.type
_entity.pdbx_description
1 polymer ?
#
loop_
_entity_poly.entity_id
_entity_poly.type
_entity_poly.pdbx_seq_one_letter_code
_entity_poly.pdbx_strand_id
1 'polypeptide(L)'
;MTLLDVLPSLRGTTTSRLDPTVWPATTHYHHGRITIGGVDLDEVADRFGSPTYVLDEVGLRGAGAAISRGFHAAEVLCSTSSLLTSGVAQSVAELSLSLVVHSQHEAVLARRSGVDPGRIVLLISSAGSGSGPAMTLAAGGVGRIVVDAGVPIESIGVPERGPHNTLARVHDFRSADALVGRVIAAPALELIGVRCDAAPNPDDIRDQVLTAVAVMCDTYREHQVLMTELHVGIATDGTAIDGISGLGDALENAVEEACIRNRFPRPRIAVDFGDSVTERAVTVCRVRGVDRTDSGGPVVVVEGSAGSAAAVVAGEPVAAAIANRHPLGPTEVFSIVDSRGVVGDHICSGVVLSQDIRAGDVVALVGRDGRDLLDSARVVSVAHGRTHQIQAD
;
A
#
# COMPACT_ATOMS: atom_id res chain seq x y z
N MET A 1 8.41 -3.09 -30.60
CA MET A 1 8.16 -1.85 -31.38
C MET A 1 6.67 -1.84 -31.72
N THR A 2 5.90 -0.99 -31.05
CA THR A 2 4.45 -0.89 -31.25
C THR A 2 4.14 0.02 -32.44
N LEU A 3 2.92 -0.06 -32.98
CA LEU A 3 2.47 0.82 -34.06
C LEU A 3 2.53 2.31 -33.65
N LEU A 4 2.44 2.60 -32.34
CA LEU A 4 2.60 3.94 -31.75
C LEU A 4 4.06 4.39 -31.64
N ASP A 5 5.03 3.47 -31.69
CA ASP A 5 6.46 3.79 -31.80
C ASP A 5 6.83 4.13 -33.25
N VAL A 6 6.12 3.53 -34.21
CA VAL A 6 6.30 3.78 -35.65
C VAL A 6 5.55 5.05 -36.09
N LEU A 7 4.41 5.36 -35.46
CA LEU A 7 3.57 6.52 -35.79
C LEU A 7 3.25 7.36 -34.54
N PRO A 8 4.19 8.23 -34.10
CA PRO A 8 4.02 9.07 -32.91
C PRO A 8 2.81 10.00 -32.98
N SER A 9 2.36 10.36 -34.19
CA SER A 9 1.18 11.20 -34.44
C SER A 9 -0.15 10.58 -33.98
N LEU A 10 -0.20 9.27 -33.79
CA LEU A 10 -1.38 8.58 -33.27
C LEU A 10 -1.44 8.55 -31.74
N ARG A 11 -0.33 8.88 -31.04
CA ARG A 11 -0.29 8.86 -29.56
C ARG A 11 -1.29 9.81 -28.91
N GLY A 12 -1.64 10.92 -29.58
CA GLY A 12 -2.62 11.89 -29.09
C GLY A 12 -4.08 11.53 -29.38
N THR A 13 -4.34 10.52 -30.22
CA THR A 13 -5.70 10.11 -30.62
C THR A 13 -6.07 8.71 -30.15
N THR A 14 -5.10 7.92 -29.67
CA THR A 14 -5.31 6.59 -29.10
C THR A 14 -5.19 6.63 -27.58
N THR A 15 -6.29 6.42 -26.85
CA THR A 15 -6.22 6.13 -25.42
C THR A 15 -5.43 4.83 -25.22
N SER A 16 -4.34 4.87 -24.45
CA SER A 16 -3.65 3.63 -24.07
C SER A 16 -4.64 2.74 -23.34
N ARG A 17 -4.84 1.52 -23.84
CA ARG A 17 -5.78 0.57 -23.22
C ARG A 17 -5.36 0.12 -21.82
N LEU A 18 -4.06 0.22 -21.54
CA LEU A 18 -3.46 -0.03 -20.24
C LEU A 18 -2.71 1.25 -19.88
N ASP A 19 -3.29 2.05 -18.99
CA ASP A 19 -2.63 3.24 -18.48
C ASP A 19 -1.47 2.82 -17.56
N PRO A 20 -0.21 3.16 -17.86
CA PRO A 20 0.95 2.79 -17.03
C PRO A 20 0.97 3.48 -15.66
N THR A 21 0.13 4.50 -15.46
CA THR A 21 -0.08 5.11 -14.14
C THR A 21 -0.99 4.28 -13.25
N VAL A 22 -1.85 3.44 -13.84
CA VAL A 22 -2.84 2.60 -13.13
C VAL A 22 -2.41 1.14 -13.07
N TRP A 23 -1.95 0.56 -14.19
CA TRP A 23 -1.57 -0.85 -14.26
C TRP A 23 -0.16 -1.10 -13.72
N PRO A 24 0.14 -2.34 -13.27
CA PRO A 24 1.50 -2.71 -12.84
C PRO A 24 2.53 -2.45 -13.93
N ALA A 25 3.76 -2.11 -13.53
CA ALA A 25 4.78 -1.59 -14.44
C ALA A 25 5.13 -2.54 -15.59
N THR A 26 5.04 -3.85 -15.38
CA THR A 26 5.32 -4.85 -16.42
C THR A 26 4.10 -5.28 -17.24
N THR A 27 2.95 -4.62 -17.03
CA THR A 27 1.71 -4.98 -17.72
C THR A 27 1.78 -4.64 -19.21
N HIS A 28 1.54 -5.63 -20.06
CA HIS A 28 1.45 -5.40 -21.49
C HIS A 28 0.62 -6.47 -22.20
N TYR A 29 0.17 -6.16 -23.41
CA TYR A 29 -0.50 -7.14 -24.26
C TYR A 29 0.50 -8.05 -24.98
N HIS A 30 0.21 -9.35 -24.97
CA HIS A 30 0.90 -10.37 -25.75
C HIS A 30 -0.16 -11.21 -26.50
N HIS A 31 -0.17 -11.15 -27.83
CA HIS A 31 -1.16 -11.87 -28.67
C HIS A 31 -2.63 -11.65 -28.27
N GLY A 32 -2.97 -10.43 -27.82
CA GLY A 32 -4.32 -10.08 -27.38
C GLY A 32 -4.65 -10.49 -25.95
N ARG A 33 -3.72 -11.10 -25.22
CA ARG A 33 -3.82 -11.42 -23.79
C ARG A 33 -3.07 -10.38 -22.97
N ILE A 34 -3.49 -10.14 -21.73
CA ILE A 34 -2.77 -9.29 -20.78
C ILE A 34 -1.77 -10.14 -20.02
N THR A 35 -0.55 -9.65 -19.92
CA THR A 35 0.54 -10.29 -19.20
C THR A 35 1.10 -9.36 -18.13
N ILE A 36 1.52 -9.93 -17.00
CA ILE A 36 2.20 -9.23 -15.90
C ILE A 36 3.39 -10.06 -15.47
N GLY A 37 4.54 -9.43 -15.27
CA GLY A 37 5.79 -10.11 -14.97
C GLY A 37 6.20 -11.12 -16.05
N GLY A 38 5.64 -11.03 -17.27
CA GLY A 38 5.82 -12.00 -18.35
C GLY A 38 4.93 -13.26 -18.28
N VAL A 39 3.90 -13.28 -17.43
CA VAL A 39 2.93 -14.38 -17.30
C VAL A 39 1.56 -13.93 -17.80
N ASP A 40 0.89 -14.76 -18.60
CA ASP A 40 -0.48 -14.53 -19.07
C ASP A 40 -1.45 -14.62 -17.87
N LEU A 41 -2.31 -13.62 -17.68
CA LEU A 41 -3.20 -13.59 -16.51
C LEU A 41 -4.24 -14.72 -16.48
N ASP A 42 -4.60 -15.27 -17.65
CA ASP A 42 -5.50 -16.42 -17.69
C ASP A 42 -4.81 -17.73 -17.30
N GLU A 43 -3.50 -17.86 -17.55
CA GLU A 43 -2.72 -18.98 -16.99
C GLU A 43 -2.72 -18.94 -15.47
N VAL A 44 -2.63 -17.74 -14.87
CA VAL A 44 -2.74 -17.58 -13.42
C VAL A 44 -4.11 -18.05 -12.93
N ALA A 45 -5.20 -17.63 -13.58
CA ALA A 45 -6.56 -18.05 -13.23
C ALA A 45 -6.80 -19.56 -13.40
N ASP A 46 -6.18 -20.18 -14.41
CA ASP A 46 -6.26 -21.62 -14.66
C ASP A 46 -5.48 -22.42 -13.60
N ARG A 47 -4.28 -21.96 -13.27
CA ARG A 47 -3.36 -22.68 -12.37
C ARG A 47 -3.69 -22.51 -10.89
N PHE A 48 -4.06 -21.31 -10.47
CA PHE A 48 -4.26 -20.98 -9.06
C PHE A 48 -5.73 -20.84 -8.68
N GLY A 49 -6.63 -20.78 -9.66
CA GLY A 49 -8.06 -20.56 -9.50
C GLY A 49 -8.42 -19.09 -9.60
N SER A 50 -9.70 -18.78 -9.45
CA SER A 50 -10.18 -17.40 -9.37
C SER A 50 -11.26 -17.27 -8.29
N PRO A 51 -11.31 -16.14 -7.56
CA PRO A 51 -10.45 -14.96 -7.67
C PRO A 51 -9.00 -15.19 -7.18
N THR A 52 -8.05 -14.53 -7.84
CA THR A 52 -6.61 -14.56 -7.48
C THR A 52 -5.98 -13.17 -7.60
N TYR A 53 -5.23 -12.75 -6.58
CA TYR A 53 -4.38 -11.56 -6.59
C TYR A 53 -3.05 -11.81 -7.28
N VAL A 54 -2.67 -10.90 -8.17
CA VAL A 54 -1.41 -10.94 -8.91
C VAL A 54 -0.55 -9.75 -8.52
N LEU A 55 0.64 -10.04 -8.00
CA LEU A 55 1.65 -9.06 -7.60
C LEU A 55 2.83 -9.04 -8.57
N ASP A 56 3.14 -7.87 -9.13
CA ASP A 56 4.29 -7.65 -10.02
C ASP A 56 5.57 -7.38 -9.21
N GLU A 57 6.38 -8.41 -8.94
CA GLU A 57 7.62 -8.24 -8.16
C GLU A 57 8.67 -7.39 -8.87
N VAL A 58 8.65 -7.36 -10.21
CA VAL A 58 9.62 -6.58 -10.99
C VAL A 58 9.30 -5.10 -10.86
N GLY A 59 8.02 -4.74 -10.99
CA GLY A 59 7.52 -3.40 -10.72
C GLY A 59 7.80 -2.96 -9.29
N LEU A 60 7.51 -3.83 -8.32
CA LEU A 60 7.78 -3.62 -6.89
C LEU A 60 9.24 -3.26 -6.62
N ARG A 61 10.17 -4.10 -7.12
CA ARG A 61 11.62 -3.91 -6.95
C ARG A 61 12.10 -2.63 -7.66
N GLY A 62 11.55 -2.33 -8.83
CA GLY A 62 11.86 -1.12 -9.60
C GLY A 62 11.45 0.16 -8.87
N ALA A 63 10.24 0.18 -8.30
CA ALA A 63 9.73 1.31 -7.52
C ALA A 63 10.58 1.54 -6.26
N GLY A 64 10.87 0.48 -5.50
CA GLY A 64 11.74 0.59 -4.32
C GLY A 64 13.13 1.14 -4.64
N ALA A 65 13.74 0.70 -5.76
CA ALA A 65 15.04 1.22 -6.19
C ALA A 65 14.97 2.69 -6.64
N ALA A 66 13.86 3.13 -7.24
CA ALA A 66 13.67 4.53 -7.62
C ALA A 66 13.52 5.44 -6.40
N ILE A 67 12.72 5.02 -5.42
CA ILE A 67 12.56 5.71 -4.13
C ILE A 67 13.91 5.83 -3.42
N SER A 68 14.66 4.73 -3.31
CA SER A 68 15.98 4.73 -2.67
C SER A 68 16.98 5.68 -3.33
N ARG A 69 16.91 5.86 -4.65
CA ARG A 69 17.77 6.85 -5.35
C ARG A 69 17.35 8.29 -5.07
N GLY A 70 16.07 8.59 -4.98
CA GLY A 70 15.59 9.95 -4.67
C GLY A 70 15.83 10.36 -3.22
N PHE A 71 15.72 9.41 -2.30
CA PHE A 71 15.82 9.63 -0.85
C PHE A 71 17.13 9.08 -0.27
N HIS A 72 18.25 9.43 -0.90
CA HIS A 72 19.57 8.86 -0.61
C HIS A 72 20.11 9.10 0.81
N ALA A 73 19.63 10.14 1.49
CA ALA A 73 20.03 10.51 2.85
C ALA A 73 19.04 10.06 3.94
N ALA A 74 17.93 9.42 3.54
CA ALA A 74 16.91 8.89 4.44
C ALA A 74 16.87 7.36 4.42
N GLU A 75 16.46 6.76 5.54
CA GLU A 75 16.08 5.36 5.57
C GLU A 75 14.73 5.18 4.85
N VAL A 76 14.72 4.42 3.76
CA VAL A 76 13.47 4.10 3.06
C VAL A 76 12.78 2.92 3.73
N LEU A 77 11.52 3.13 4.10
CA LEU A 77 10.65 2.15 4.71
C LEU A 77 9.56 1.78 3.69
N CYS A 78 9.32 0.50 3.49
CA CYS A 78 8.19 0.03 2.70
C CYS A 78 6.94 0.03 3.57
N SER A 79 5.91 0.78 3.19
CA SER A 79 4.59 0.65 3.81
C SER A 79 3.76 -0.38 3.05
N THR A 80 3.06 -1.23 3.79
CA THR A 80 2.15 -2.23 3.25
C THR A 80 0.80 -2.11 3.97
N SER A 81 0.13 -0.97 3.80
CA SER A 81 -1.12 -0.70 4.55
C SER A 81 -2.33 -1.46 4.00
N SER A 82 -2.18 -2.06 2.82
CA SER A 82 -3.27 -2.69 2.09
C SER A 82 -3.14 -4.20 1.89
N LEU A 83 -1.93 -4.77 1.82
CA LEU A 83 -1.71 -6.22 1.73
C LEU A 83 -0.26 -6.63 2.05
N LEU A 84 0.05 -6.91 3.31
CA LEU A 84 1.31 -7.61 3.63
C LEU A 84 1.13 -9.12 3.41
N THR A 85 1.95 -9.69 2.53
CA THR A 85 2.00 -11.13 2.30
C THR A 85 3.37 -11.69 2.63
N SER A 86 3.49 -13.00 2.85
CA SER A 86 4.79 -13.64 3.13
C SER A 86 5.80 -13.41 2.00
N GLY A 87 5.36 -13.41 0.74
CA GLY A 87 6.21 -13.11 -0.42
C GLY A 87 6.70 -11.66 -0.46
N VAL A 88 5.83 -10.69 -0.16
CA VAL A 88 6.23 -9.28 -0.04
C VAL A 88 7.18 -9.10 1.13
N ALA A 89 6.87 -9.68 2.29
CA ALA A 89 7.73 -9.64 3.47
C ALA A 89 9.10 -10.29 3.23
N GLN A 90 9.15 -11.43 2.54
CA GLN A 90 10.40 -12.09 2.18
C GLN A 90 11.21 -11.22 1.20
N SER A 91 10.57 -10.59 0.23
CA SER A 91 11.24 -9.66 -0.69
C SER A 91 11.84 -8.46 0.05
N VAL A 92 11.11 -7.91 1.01
CA VAL A 92 11.59 -6.84 1.90
C VAL A 92 12.79 -7.31 2.73
N ALA A 93 12.74 -8.54 3.25
CA ALA A 93 13.84 -9.15 4.01
C ALA A 93 15.10 -9.35 3.15
N GLU A 94 14.96 -9.89 1.92
CA GLU A 94 16.06 -10.10 0.98
C GLU A 94 16.73 -8.79 0.57
N LEU A 95 15.95 -7.72 0.43
CA LEU A 95 16.46 -6.39 0.12
C LEU A 95 16.97 -5.64 1.36
N SER A 96 16.87 -6.25 2.55
CA SER A 96 17.21 -5.62 3.83
C SER A 96 16.55 -4.25 4.00
N LEU A 97 15.30 -4.11 3.54
CA LEU A 97 14.51 -2.91 3.69
C LEU A 97 13.76 -2.93 5.02
N SER A 98 13.41 -1.74 5.48
CA SER A 98 12.58 -1.58 6.67
C SER A 98 11.11 -1.57 6.28
N LEU A 99 10.24 -2.03 7.17
CA LEU A 99 8.83 -2.32 6.88
C LEU A 99 7.92 -1.59 7.87
N VAL A 100 6.96 -0.82 7.37
CA VAL A 100 5.86 -0.29 8.17
C VAL A 100 4.70 -1.28 8.12
N VAL A 101 4.22 -1.67 9.29
CA VAL A 101 3.07 -2.57 9.49
C VAL A 101 2.02 -1.87 10.33
N HIS A 102 0.75 -2.20 10.11
CA HIS A 102 -0.41 -1.53 10.72
C HIS A 102 -1.11 -2.41 11.75
N SER A 103 -0.73 -3.67 11.85
CA SER A 103 -1.30 -4.61 12.80
C SER A 103 -0.25 -5.55 13.40
N GLN A 104 -0.59 -6.14 14.54
CA GLN A 104 0.25 -7.16 15.16
C GLN A 104 0.38 -8.41 14.28
N HIS A 105 -0.69 -8.80 13.58
CA HIS A 105 -0.68 -9.95 12.68
C HIS A 105 0.35 -9.75 11.56
N GLU A 106 0.39 -8.56 10.97
CA GLU A 106 1.41 -8.18 9.98
C GLU A 106 2.83 -8.21 10.56
N ALA A 107 3.03 -7.68 11.77
CA ALA A 107 4.34 -7.73 12.43
C ALA A 107 4.83 -9.17 12.64
N VAL A 108 3.93 -10.09 13.03
CA VAL A 108 4.25 -11.51 13.18
C VAL A 108 4.57 -12.15 11.83
N LEU A 109 3.77 -11.86 10.80
CA LEU A 109 3.98 -12.37 9.44
C LEU A 109 5.33 -11.90 8.87
N ALA A 110 5.66 -10.62 9.03
CA ALA A 110 6.92 -10.05 8.60
C ALA A 110 8.12 -10.79 9.22
N ARG A 111 8.08 -10.98 10.54
CA ARG A 111 9.14 -11.70 11.27
C ARG A 111 9.26 -13.15 10.84
N ARG A 112 8.13 -13.86 10.68
CA ARG A 112 8.11 -15.25 10.19
C ARG A 112 8.68 -15.37 8.79
N SER A 113 8.51 -14.33 7.97
CA SER A 113 9.04 -14.24 6.60
C SER A 113 10.49 -13.78 6.55
N GLY A 114 11.16 -13.60 7.69
CA GLY A 114 12.58 -13.29 7.78
C GLY A 114 12.95 -11.81 7.86
N VAL A 115 11.97 -10.90 7.97
CA VAL A 115 12.26 -9.47 8.16
C VAL A 115 12.91 -9.27 9.53
N ASP A 116 14.03 -8.54 9.56
CA ASP A 116 14.73 -8.20 10.80
C ASP A 116 13.78 -7.43 11.74
N PRO A 117 13.52 -7.93 12.97
CA PRO A 117 12.76 -7.22 14.00
C PRO A 117 13.14 -5.75 14.16
N GLY A 118 14.43 -5.40 14.10
CA GLY A 118 14.92 -4.03 14.27
C GLY A 118 14.51 -3.08 13.14
N ARG A 119 14.06 -3.62 12.01
CA ARG A 119 13.63 -2.89 10.81
C ARG A 119 12.12 -2.79 10.67
N ILE A 120 11.35 -3.38 11.58
CA ILE A 120 9.89 -3.31 11.58
C ILE A 120 9.44 -2.08 12.37
N VAL A 121 8.57 -1.27 11.77
CA VAL A 121 7.92 -0.11 12.36
C VAL A 121 6.42 -0.40 12.47
N LEU A 122 5.89 -0.49 13.69
CA LEU A 122 4.46 -0.72 13.91
C LEU A 122 3.73 0.61 14.04
N LEU A 123 2.86 0.95 13.09
CA LEU A 123 1.98 2.13 13.14
C LEU A 123 0.67 1.76 13.85
N ILE A 124 0.46 2.30 15.06
CA ILE A 124 -0.76 2.11 15.83
C ILE A 124 -1.62 3.35 15.68
N SER A 125 -2.76 3.23 14.98
CA SER A 125 -3.72 4.31 14.79
C SER A 125 -5.12 3.92 15.28
N SER A 126 -5.90 4.91 15.71
CA SER A 126 -7.27 4.72 16.19
C SER A 126 -8.27 4.39 15.07
N ALA A 127 -7.93 4.68 13.80
CA ALA A 127 -8.80 4.47 12.65
C ALA A 127 -8.59 3.12 11.92
N GLY A 128 -7.44 2.45 12.12
CA GLY A 128 -7.09 1.19 11.46
C GLY A 128 -6.98 -0.02 12.38
N SER A 129 -7.02 0.18 13.70
CA SER A 129 -7.02 -0.91 14.66
C SER A 129 -8.43 -1.49 14.74
N GLY A 130 -8.68 -2.60 14.03
CA GLY A 130 -9.92 -3.37 14.16
C GLY A 130 -10.31 -3.49 15.63
N SER A 131 -11.56 -3.17 15.95
CA SER A 131 -12.07 -3.10 17.32
C SER A 131 -11.97 -4.48 17.99
N GLY A 132 -10.87 -4.74 18.66
CA GLY A 132 -10.61 -5.97 19.39
C GLY A 132 -9.82 -5.68 20.66
N PRO A 133 -10.20 -6.26 21.82
CA PRO A 133 -9.43 -6.16 23.05
C PRO A 133 -8.21 -7.10 22.93
N ALA A 134 -7.16 -6.65 22.25
CA ALA A 134 -5.91 -7.42 22.07
C ALA A 134 -4.65 -6.54 21.92
N MET A 135 -4.64 -5.31 22.48
CA MET A 135 -3.38 -4.56 22.70
C MET A 135 -2.49 -5.20 23.79
N THR A 136 -3.01 -6.22 24.47
CA THR A 136 -2.27 -7.02 25.45
C THR A 136 -1.61 -8.20 24.74
N LEU A 137 -0.47 -7.97 24.10
CA LEU A 137 0.70 -8.86 24.15
C LEU A 137 1.78 -8.33 23.20
N ALA A 138 2.79 -7.71 23.80
CA ALA A 138 4.16 -7.65 23.31
C ALA A 138 4.34 -7.23 21.83
N ALA A 139 4.56 -5.94 21.61
CA ALA A 139 5.45 -5.45 20.56
C ALA A 139 6.93 -5.91 20.76
N GLY A 140 7.15 -7.00 21.50
CA GLY A 140 8.42 -7.69 21.64
C GLY A 140 8.84 -8.28 20.30
N GLY A 141 9.59 -7.50 19.53
CA GLY A 141 10.10 -7.91 18.24
C GLY A 141 9.81 -6.93 17.09
N VAL A 142 9.36 -5.71 17.36
CA VAL A 142 9.46 -4.61 16.39
C VAL A 142 10.54 -3.62 16.85
N GLY A 143 11.13 -2.90 15.91
CA GLY A 143 12.23 -1.98 16.17
C GLY A 143 11.76 -0.62 16.64
N ARG A 144 10.61 -0.17 16.11
CA ARG A 144 9.98 1.13 16.41
C ARG A 144 8.46 0.99 16.44
N ILE A 145 7.81 1.78 17.27
CA ILE A 145 6.35 1.94 17.29
C ILE A 145 6.03 3.40 17.00
N VAL A 146 5.02 3.65 16.18
CA VAL A 146 4.42 4.97 16.00
C VAL A 146 3.05 4.96 16.66
N VAL A 147 2.79 5.94 17.52
CA VAL A 147 1.51 6.07 18.23
C VAL A 147 0.81 7.37 17.86
N ASP A 148 -0.52 7.32 17.77
CA ASP A 148 -1.39 8.48 17.54
C ASP A 148 -2.06 8.93 18.86
N ALA A 149 -2.53 10.18 18.91
CA ALA A 149 -3.14 10.79 20.09
C ALA A 149 -4.36 10.00 20.62
N GLY A 150 -5.13 9.36 19.72
CA GLY A 150 -6.31 8.57 20.08
C GLY A 150 -6.03 7.16 20.62
N VAL A 151 -4.77 6.72 20.67
CA VAL A 151 -4.42 5.34 21.06
C VAL A 151 -4.38 5.22 22.60
N PRO A 152 -4.91 4.12 23.19
CA PRO A 152 -4.77 3.85 24.63
C PRO A 152 -3.35 3.34 24.94
N ILE A 153 -2.35 4.22 24.90
CA ILE A 153 -0.93 3.87 25.07
C ILE A 153 -0.63 3.18 26.40
N GLU A 154 -1.46 3.40 27.41
CA GLU A 154 -1.34 2.84 28.76
C GLU A 154 -1.62 1.33 28.76
N SER A 155 -2.27 0.83 27.71
CA SER A 155 -2.49 -0.61 27.49
C SER A 155 -1.29 -1.32 26.84
N ILE A 156 -0.29 -0.58 26.36
CA ILE A 156 0.92 -1.15 25.74
C ILE A 156 1.77 -1.78 26.85
N GLY A 157 1.99 -3.10 26.74
CA GLY A 157 2.82 -3.85 27.68
C GLY A 157 4.31 -3.51 27.57
N VAL A 158 5.00 -3.49 28.71
CA VAL A 158 6.45 -3.32 28.80
C VAL A 158 7.15 -4.56 28.20
N PRO A 159 8.10 -4.40 27.26
CA PRO A 159 8.87 -5.52 26.72
C PRO A 159 9.86 -6.11 27.72
N GLU A 160 10.22 -7.36 27.50
CA GLU A 160 11.34 -8.00 28.20
C GLU A 160 12.70 -7.31 27.93
N ARG A 161 12.83 -6.59 26.81
CA ARG A 161 14.08 -5.96 26.34
C ARG A 161 14.23 -4.49 26.73
N GLY A 162 13.34 -3.95 27.56
CA GLY A 162 13.28 -2.51 27.87
C GLY A 162 12.17 -1.79 27.09
N PRO A 163 11.96 -0.49 27.33
CA PRO A 163 10.86 0.26 26.72
C PRO A 163 10.92 0.25 25.18
N HIS A 164 9.76 0.41 24.54
CA HIS A 164 9.67 0.49 23.08
C HIS A 164 10.17 1.83 22.57
N ASN A 165 11.08 1.81 21.60
CA ASN A 165 11.40 2.98 20.80
C ASN A 165 10.12 3.52 20.13
N THR A 166 9.71 4.71 20.53
CA THR A 166 8.41 5.27 20.20
C THR A 166 8.56 6.60 19.46
N LEU A 167 7.82 6.72 18.36
CA LEU A 167 7.63 7.94 17.58
C LEU A 167 6.20 8.47 17.86
N ALA A 168 6.09 9.73 18.26
CA ALA A 168 4.78 10.38 18.39
C ALA A 168 4.31 10.89 17.03
N ARG A 169 3.10 10.51 16.60
CA ARG A 169 2.53 11.01 15.34
C ARG A 169 1.99 12.43 15.53
N VAL A 170 2.47 13.35 14.69
CA VAL A 170 2.19 14.78 14.72
C VAL A 170 1.22 15.13 13.60
N HIS A 171 0.02 15.59 13.97
CA HIS A 171 -0.96 16.16 13.05
C HIS A 171 -0.97 17.68 13.13
N ASP A 172 -0.84 18.20 14.35
CA ASP A 172 -0.68 19.62 14.66
C ASP A 172 0.08 19.79 15.98
N PHE A 173 0.46 21.03 16.31
CA PHE A 173 1.23 21.33 17.52
C PHE A 173 0.53 20.93 18.83
N ARG A 174 -0.79 21.15 18.94
CA ARG A 174 -1.52 20.92 20.20
C ARG A 174 -1.74 19.44 20.47
N SER A 175 -2.09 18.69 19.42
CA SER A 175 -2.26 17.23 19.50
C SER A 175 -0.93 16.54 19.82
N ALA A 176 0.18 17.05 19.26
CA ALA A 176 1.50 16.53 19.52
C ALA A 176 1.91 16.69 21.00
N ASP A 177 1.74 17.87 21.59
CA ASP A 177 2.10 18.13 22.99
C ASP A 177 1.40 17.18 23.97
N ALA A 178 0.08 17.04 23.83
CA ALA A 178 -0.71 16.13 24.66
C ALA A 178 -0.26 14.65 24.51
N LEU A 179 0.08 14.23 23.30
CA LEU A 179 0.59 12.88 23.04
C LEU A 179 2.00 12.68 23.63
N VAL A 180 2.91 13.62 23.42
CA VAL A 180 4.29 13.59 23.93
C VAL A 180 4.30 13.45 25.45
N GLY A 181 3.51 14.25 26.17
CA GLY A 181 3.41 14.17 27.62
C GLY A 181 2.93 12.79 28.10
N ARG A 182 1.97 12.19 27.38
CA ARG A 182 1.49 10.83 27.67
C ARG A 182 2.56 9.77 27.42
N VAL A 183 3.28 9.84 26.30
CA VAL A 183 4.36 8.89 25.97
C VAL A 183 5.49 8.96 26.99
N ILE A 184 5.91 10.16 27.39
CA ILE A 184 6.95 10.36 28.41
C ILE A 184 6.54 9.77 29.77
N ALA A 185 5.25 9.85 30.12
CA ALA A 185 4.74 9.30 31.38
C ALA A 185 4.59 7.76 31.35
N ALA A 186 4.62 7.13 30.17
CA ALA A 186 4.39 5.71 30.02
C ALA A 186 5.70 4.90 30.15
N PRO A 187 5.88 4.06 31.19
CA PRO A 187 7.14 3.33 31.42
C PRO A 187 7.45 2.26 30.37
N ALA A 188 6.45 1.86 29.56
CA ALA A 188 6.62 0.92 28.47
C ALA A 188 7.23 1.56 27.22
N LEU A 189 7.33 2.89 27.15
CA LEU A 189 7.66 3.63 25.94
C LEU A 189 8.88 4.53 26.18
N GLU A 190 9.73 4.63 25.18
CA GLU A 190 10.85 5.55 25.11
C GLU A 190 10.64 6.48 23.92
N LEU A 191 10.45 7.76 24.17
CA LEU A 191 10.22 8.75 23.11
C LEU A 191 11.53 9.09 22.40
N ILE A 192 11.70 8.58 21.18
CA ILE A 192 12.92 8.77 20.39
C ILE A 192 12.76 9.78 19.24
N GLY A 193 11.52 10.14 18.90
CA GLY A 193 11.24 10.91 17.70
C GLY A 193 9.76 11.24 17.46
N VAL A 194 9.51 11.80 16.29
CA VAL A 194 8.16 12.09 15.79
C VAL A 194 7.95 11.52 14.38
N ARG A 195 6.69 11.22 14.05
CA ARG A 195 6.25 11.00 12.67
C ARG A 195 5.35 12.14 12.22
N CYS A 196 5.50 12.64 11.01
CA CYS A 196 4.47 13.42 10.31
C CYS A 196 4.06 12.72 9.01
N ASP A 197 2.88 13.05 8.51
CA ASP A 197 2.40 12.57 7.21
C ASP A 197 2.16 13.78 6.30
N ALA A 198 2.63 13.69 5.06
CA ALA A 198 2.54 14.73 4.05
C ALA A 198 1.95 14.17 2.75
N ALA A 199 1.26 15.02 2.02
CA ALA A 199 0.91 14.81 0.63
C ALA A 199 2.19 14.82 -0.24
N PRO A 200 2.15 14.26 -1.47
CA PRO A 200 3.33 14.07 -2.31
C PRO A 200 3.63 15.35 -3.08
N ASN A 201 3.77 16.48 -2.37
CA ASN A 201 4.12 17.77 -2.94
C ASN A 201 5.14 18.51 -2.05
N PRO A 202 6.06 19.30 -2.63
CA PRO A 202 7.14 19.94 -1.89
C PRO A 202 6.70 20.87 -0.76
N ASP A 203 5.61 21.64 -0.96
CA ASP A 203 5.16 22.65 0.00
C ASP A 203 4.58 22.00 1.26
N ASP A 204 3.77 20.95 1.10
CA ASP A 204 3.20 20.21 2.22
C ASP A 204 4.30 19.42 2.98
N ILE A 205 5.22 18.76 2.26
CA ILE A 205 6.39 18.12 2.91
C ILE A 205 7.14 19.13 3.77
N ARG A 206 7.36 20.34 3.25
CA ARG A 206 8.03 21.41 3.98
C ARG A 206 7.26 21.79 5.24
N ASP A 207 5.98 22.11 5.13
CA ASP A 207 5.17 22.56 6.26
C ASP A 207 5.04 21.50 7.37
N GLN A 208 4.89 20.23 7.00
CA GLN A 208 4.82 19.12 7.95
C GLN A 208 6.16 18.89 8.66
N VAL A 209 7.29 18.94 7.94
CA VAL A 209 8.64 18.79 8.52
C VAL A 209 8.97 19.95 9.46
N LEU A 210 8.63 21.19 9.08
CA LEU A 210 8.84 22.36 9.94
C LEU A 210 8.06 22.23 11.25
N THR A 211 6.82 21.76 11.18
CA THR A 211 5.97 21.51 12.36
C THR A 211 6.55 20.41 13.24
N ALA A 212 6.96 19.29 12.64
CA ALA A 212 7.53 18.15 13.36
C ALA A 212 8.82 18.53 14.12
N VAL A 213 9.76 19.23 13.48
CA VAL A 213 11.01 19.66 14.12
C VAL A 213 10.76 20.74 15.20
N ALA A 214 9.75 21.60 15.02
CA ALA A 214 9.35 22.54 16.06
C ALA A 214 8.86 21.80 17.31
N VAL A 215 8.01 20.78 17.15
CA VAL A 215 7.58 19.90 18.26
C VAL A 215 8.75 19.21 18.94
N MET A 216 9.72 18.67 18.19
CA MET A 216 10.94 18.07 18.76
C MET A 216 11.73 19.09 19.60
N CYS A 217 11.83 20.33 19.11
CA CYS A 217 12.56 21.40 19.77
C CYS A 217 11.86 21.84 21.07
N ASP A 218 10.54 21.99 21.05
CA ASP A 218 9.77 22.38 22.24
C ASP A 218 9.74 21.27 23.28
N THR A 219 9.65 20.01 22.84
CA THR A 219 9.79 18.85 23.73
C THR A 219 11.14 18.84 24.45
N TYR A 220 12.23 19.17 23.75
CA TYR A 220 13.54 19.29 24.39
C TYR A 220 13.57 20.43 25.41
N ARG A 221 12.97 21.59 25.11
CA ARG A 221 12.93 22.73 26.04
C ARG A 221 12.15 22.40 27.31
N GLU A 222 10.99 21.77 27.16
CA GLU A 222 10.04 21.56 28.26
C GLU A 222 10.36 20.30 29.07
N HIS A 223 10.72 19.21 28.39
CA HIS A 223 10.91 17.90 29.01
C HIS A 223 12.37 17.43 29.07
N GLN A 224 13.30 18.16 28.44
CA GLN A 224 14.73 17.77 28.34
C GLN A 224 14.93 16.43 27.63
N VAL A 225 13.99 16.04 26.76
CA VAL A 225 14.08 14.84 25.92
C VAL A 225 14.59 15.25 24.53
N LEU A 226 15.80 14.83 24.19
CA LEU A 226 16.36 15.06 22.87
C LEU A 226 15.95 13.94 21.92
N MET A 227 14.97 14.25 21.06
CA MET A 227 14.56 13.34 20.00
C MET A 227 15.58 13.32 18.85
N THR A 228 15.85 12.14 18.29
CA THR A 228 16.88 11.96 17.25
C THR A 228 16.35 11.31 15.97
N GLU A 229 15.08 10.89 15.94
CA GLU A 229 14.44 10.32 14.75
C GLU A 229 13.27 11.18 14.26
N LEU A 230 13.22 11.39 12.95
CA LEU A 230 12.11 12.01 12.24
C LEU A 230 11.63 11.04 11.16
N HIS A 231 10.37 10.65 11.23
CA HIS A 231 9.73 9.80 10.25
C HIS A 231 8.75 10.62 9.42
N VAL A 232 8.85 10.57 8.09
CA VAL A 232 7.93 11.27 7.17
C VAL A 232 7.19 10.24 6.32
N GLY A 233 5.87 10.17 6.48
CA GLY A 233 5.01 9.41 5.60
C GLY A 233 4.54 10.24 4.42
N ILE A 234 4.77 9.79 3.20
CA ILE A 234 4.32 10.46 1.99
C ILE A 234 3.13 9.68 1.41
N ALA A 235 1.93 10.24 1.50
CA ALA A 235 0.72 9.66 0.94
C ALA A 235 0.74 9.83 -0.59
N THR A 236 0.53 8.75 -1.34
CA THR A 236 0.61 8.75 -2.81
C THR A 236 -0.73 8.58 -3.51
N ASP A 237 -1.81 8.32 -2.76
CA ASP A 237 -3.18 8.12 -3.23
C ASP A 237 -3.30 7.22 -4.49
N GLY A 238 -2.53 6.13 -4.60
CA GLY A 238 -2.58 5.27 -5.80
C GLY A 238 -1.80 5.77 -7.02
N THR A 239 -1.31 7.01 -7.01
CA THR A 239 -0.70 7.64 -8.19
C THR A 239 0.79 7.35 -8.31
N ALA A 240 1.27 7.20 -9.55
CA ALA A 240 2.71 7.12 -9.81
C ALA A 240 3.39 8.34 -9.19
N ILE A 241 4.44 8.12 -8.40
CA ILE A 241 5.23 9.22 -7.85
C ILE A 241 6.04 9.82 -9.01
N ASP A 242 5.46 10.80 -9.69
CA ASP A 242 6.19 11.62 -10.64
C ASP A 242 7.13 12.54 -9.87
N GLY A 243 8.39 12.60 -10.30
CA GLY A 243 9.37 13.50 -9.68
C GLY A 243 9.85 13.09 -8.28
N ILE A 244 9.98 11.79 -7.98
CA ILE A 244 10.57 11.25 -6.73
C ILE A 244 11.82 12.03 -6.30
N SER A 245 12.72 12.36 -7.23
CA SER A 245 13.94 13.12 -6.94
C SER A 245 13.63 14.52 -6.38
N GLY A 246 12.63 15.21 -6.94
CA GLY A 246 12.22 16.53 -6.48
C GLY A 246 11.58 16.49 -5.10
N LEU A 247 10.86 15.42 -4.75
CA LEU A 247 10.34 15.21 -3.40
C LEU A 247 11.47 14.92 -2.40
N GLY A 248 12.49 14.14 -2.80
CA GLY A 248 13.69 13.92 -2.00
C GLY A 248 14.44 15.21 -1.69
N ASP A 249 14.66 16.05 -2.71
CA ASP A 249 15.29 17.37 -2.55
C ASP A 249 14.44 18.29 -1.66
N ALA A 250 13.10 18.26 -1.80
CA ALA A 250 12.19 19.03 -0.96
C ALA A 250 12.28 18.63 0.52
N LEU A 251 12.30 17.32 0.80
CA LEU A 251 12.47 16.82 2.17
C LEU A 251 13.80 17.26 2.77
N GLU A 252 14.90 17.13 2.03
CA GLU A 252 16.23 17.55 2.48
C GLU A 252 16.30 19.04 2.80
N ASN A 253 15.79 19.89 1.90
CA ASN A 253 15.73 21.33 2.10
C ASN A 253 14.86 21.70 3.30
N ALA A 254 13.72 21.02 3.49
CA ALA A 254 12.82 21.26 4.61
C ALA A 254 13.46 20.90 5.96
N VAL A 255 14.17 19.77 6.03
CA VAL A 255 14.89 19.37 7.25
C VAL A 255 16.01 20.35 7.56
N GLU A 256 16.79 20.76 6.56
CA GLU A 256 17.85 21.76 6.75
C GLU A 256 17.28 23.10 7.24
N GLU A 257 16.23 23.62 6.59
CA GLU A 257 15.55 24.85 7.00
C GLU A 257 15.05 24.75 8.45
N ALA A 258 14.35 23.68 8.78
CA ALA A 258 13.77 23.49 10.09
C ALA A 258 14.83 23.35 11.20
N CYS A 259 15.93 22.64 10.93
CA CYS A 259 17.05 22.49 11.86
C CYS A 259 17.77 23.82 12.09
N ILE A 260 18.06 24.59 11.03
CA ILE A 260 18.69 25.91 11.12
C ILE A 260 17.80 26.87 11.92
N ARG A 261 16.51 26.94 11.58
CA ARG A 261 15.55 27.84 12.21
C ARG A 261 15.41 27.60 13.71
N ASN A 262 15.42 26.34 14.14
CA ASN A 262 15.26 25.95 15.53
C ASN A 262 16.59 25.77 16.29
N ARG A 263 17.74 25.84 15.59
CA ARG A 263 19.07 25.44 16.09
C ARG A 263 19.04 24.02 16.68
N PHE A 264 18.31 23.13 16.02
CA PHE A 264 18.12 21.76 16.45
C PHE A 264 19.11 20.85 15.70
N PRO A 265 19.73 19.85 16.36
CA PRO A 265 20.60 18.91 15.69
C PRO A 265 19.81 18.11 14.65
N ARG A 266 20.43 17.84 13.50
CA ARG A 266 19.78 17.13 12.41
C ARG A 266 19.39 15.70 12.84
N PRO A 267 18.11 15.32 12.78
CA PRO A 267 17.68 13.97 13.14
C PRO A 267 18.03 12.96 12.04
N ARG A 268 18.01 11.68 12.41
CA ARG A 268 17.96 10.58 11.44
C ARG A 268 16.59 10.59 10.78
N ILE A 269 16.57 10.60 9.45
CA ILE A 269 15.34 10.69 8.67
C ILE A 269 14.97 9.29 8.20
N ALA A 270 13.72 8.91 8.39
CA ALA A 270 13.12 7.76 7.73
C ALA A 270 11.92 8.23 6.90
N VAL A 271 11.72 7.64 5.75
CA VAL A 271 10.61 7.97 4.84
C VAL A 271 9.90 6.70 4.43
N ASP A 272 8.58 6.67 4.60
CA ASP A 272 7.73 5.71 3.92
C ASP A 272 6.88 6.44 2.89
N PHE A 273 6.59 5.73 1.82
CA PHE A 273 5.52 6.08 0.91
C PHE A 273 4.38 5.15 1.29
N GLY A 274 3.15 5.64 1.29
CA GLY A 274 1.96 4.85 1.63
C GLY A 274 1.77 3.62 0.72
N ASP A 275 0.54 3.27 0.35
CA ASP A 275 0.30 2.03 -0.38
C ASP A 275 0.99 1.93 -1.77
N SER A 276 1.74 2.93 -2.24
CA SER A 276 2.55 2.98 -3.47
C SER A 276 3.31 1.71 -3.87
N VAL A 277 3.73 0.90 -2.89
CA VAL A 277 4.52 -0.31 -3.11
C VAL A 277 3.60 -1.50 -3.43
N THR A 278 2.43 -1.62 -2.77
CA THR A 278 1.45 -2.71 -2.97
C THR A 278 0.23 -2.33 -3.83
N GLU A 279 0.03 -1.05 -4.12
CA GLU A 279 -1.12 -0.43 -4.81
C GLU A 279 -1.38 -0.95 -6.23
N ARG A 280 -0.42 -1.67 -6.82
CA ARG A 280 -0.53 -2.20 -8.18
C ARG A 280 -0.71 -3.72 -8.16
N ALA A 281 -1.52 -4.22 -7.26
CA ALA A 281 -2.01 -5.60 -7.34
C ALA A 281 -3.17 -5.68 -8.34
N VAL A 282 -3.22 -6.76 -9.12
CA VAL A 282 -4.33 -7.02 -10.05
C VAL A 282 -5.15 -8.19 -9.54
N THR A 283 -6.46 -7.99 -9.38
CA THR A 283 -7.39 -9.08 -9.07
C THR A 283 -7.84 -9.73 -10.36
N VAL A 284 -7.66 -11.04 -10.47
CA VAL A 284 -8.03 -11.82 -11.65
C VAL A 284 -9.23 -12.70 -11.30
N CYS A 285 -10.33 -12.51 -12.05
CA CYS A 285 -11.60 -13.19 -11.84
C CYS A 285 -12.07 -13.84 -13.14
N ARG A 286 -12.56 -15.09 -13.08
CA ARG A 286 -13.19 -15.74 -14.24
C ARG A 286 -14.69 -15.44 -14.26
N VAL A 287 -15.20 -15.06 -15.41
CA VAL A 287 -16.61 -14.76 -15.64
C VAL A 287 -17.39 -16.07 -15.72
N ARG A 288 -18.44 -16.19 -14.89
CA ARG A 288 -19.41 -17.28 -14.93
C ARG A 288 -20.56 -17.00 -15.88
N GLY A 289 -20.98 -15.75 -15.95
CA GLY A 289 -22.11 -15.34 -16.77
C GLY A 289 -22.26 -13.83 -16.80
N VAL A 290 -23.12 -13.37 -17.70
CA VAL A 290 -23.47 -11.95 -17.83
C VAL A 290 -24.97 -11.87 -17.87
N ASP A 291 -25.55 -11.17 -16.90
CA ASP A 291 -26.97 -10.90 -16.83
C ASP A 291 -27.24 -9.50 -17.40
N ARG A 292 -28.21 -9.41 -18.31
CA ARG A 292 -28.68 -8.16 -18.91
C ARG A 292 -30.20 -8.01 -18.80
N THR A 293 -30.82 -8.91 -18.05
CA THR A 293 -32.29 -9.00 -17.98
C THR A 293 -32.86 -8.13 -16.87
N ASP A 294 -32.04 -7.73 -15.90
CA ASP A 294 -32.45 -6.85 -14.81
C ASP A 294 -32.48 -5.36 -15.23
N SER A 295 -33.47 -4.65 -14.69
CA SER A 295 -33.70 -3.22 -14.87
C SER A 295 -32.63 -2.32 -14.25
N GLY A 296 -31.77 -2.87 -13.38
CA GLY A 296 -30.69 -2.15 -12.69
C GLY A 296 -29.40 -1.96 -13.52
N GLY A 297 -29.36 -2.45 -14.75
CA GLY A 297 -28.18 -2.43 -15.62
C GLY A 297 -27.50 -3.80 -15.73
N PRO A 298 -26.52 -3.95 -16.63
CA PRO A 298 -25.90 -5.25 -16.90
C PRO A 298 -24.94 -5.65 -15.77
N VAL A 299 -24.95 -6.93 -15.43
CA VAL A 299 -24.19 -7.50 -14.32
C VAL A 299 -23.28 -8.62 -14.82
N VAL A 300 -22.01 -8.57 -14.44
CA VAL A 300 -21.04 -9.65 -14.66
C VAL A 300 -20.94 -10.49 -13.39
N VAL A 301 -21.25 -11.78 -13.50
CA VAL A 301 -21.12 -12.72 -12.40
C VAL A 301 -19.76 -13.40 -12.51
N VAL A 302 -18.93 -13.30 -11.47
CA VAL A 302 -17.60 -13.94 -11.42
C VAL A 302 -17.56 -15.14 -10.48
N GLU A 303 -16.57 -16.03 -10.67
CA GLU A 303 -16.26 -17.09 -9.71
C GLU A 303 -16.00 -16.52 -8.31
N GLY A 304 -16.62 -17.10 -7.28
CA GLY A 304 -16.46 -16.71 -5.89
C GLY A 304 -15.31 -17.41 -5.16
N SER A 305 -14.75 -16.75 -4.15
CA SER A 305 -13.72 -17.32 -3.28
C SER A 305 -14.30 -18.39 -2.32
N ALA A 306 -13.49 -19.35 -1.91
CA ALA A 306 -13.86 -20.34 -0.88
C ALA A 306 -13.68 -19.76 0.52
N GLY A 307 -14.41 -18.69 0.84
CA GLY A 307 -14.39 -18.00 2.13
C GLY A 307 -15.79 -17.54 2.52
N SER A 308 -16.04 -17.38 3.82
CA SER A 308 -17.30 -16.86 4.36
C SER A 308 -17.61 -15.49 3.75
N ALA A 309 -18.87 -15.24 3.36
CA ALA A 309 -19.35 -13.93 2.96
C ALA A 309 -19.09 -12.92 4.10
N ALA A 310 -18.01 -12.17 4.01
CA ALA A 310 -17.67 -11.10 4.94
C ALA A 310 -17.02 -9.97 4.13
N ALA A 311 -17.73 -8.84 4.10
CA ALA A 311 -17.30 -7.51 3.68
C ALA A 311 -16.31 -7.45 2.50
N VAL A 312 -16.84 -7.59 1.27
CA VAL A 312 -16.19 -6.93 0.13
C VAL A 312 -16.21 -5.43 0.43
N VAL A 313 -15.06 -4.81 0.58
CA VAL A 313 -15.00 -3.34 0.63
C VAL A 313 -15.35 -2.85 -0.76
N ALA A 314 -16.62 -2.49 -0.94
CA ALA A 314 -17.14 -1.91 -2.16
C ALA A 314 -16.28 -0.71 -2.56
N GLY A 315 -15.56 -0.86 -3.67
CA GLY A 315 -14.78 0.19 -4.29
C GLY A 315 -15.03 0.24 -5.79
N GLU A 316 -14.96 1.42 -6.39
CA GLU A 316 -14.91 1.54 -7.85
C GLU A 316 -13.49 1.18 -8.31
N PRO A 317 -13.31 0.14 -9.16
CA PRO A 317 -11.99 -0.20 -9.68
C PRO A 317 -11.49 0.96 -10.53
N VAL A 318 -10.20 1.27 -10.40
CA VAL A 318 -9.55 2.35 -11.17
C VAL A 318 -9.40 1.92 -12.63
N ALA A 319 -9.25 0.61 -12.88
CA ALA A 319 -9.28 0.04 -14.22
C ALA A 319 -9.79 -1.40 -14.22
N ALA A 320 -10.35 -1.80 -15.36
CA ALA A 320 -10.76 -3.17 -15.62
C ALA A 320 -10.53 -3.53 -17.09
N ALA A 321 -10.18 -4.79 -17.37
CA ALA A 321 -10.01 -5.28 -18.73
C ALA A 321 -10.26 -6.79 -18.85
N ILE A 322 -10.73 -7.23 -20.03
CA ILE A 322 -10.71 -8.65 -20.39
C ILE A 322 -9.26 -9.04 -20.70
N ALA A 323 -8.77 -10.04 -19.98
CA ALA A 323 -7.35 -10.39 -19.91
C ALA A 323 -6.95 -11.56 -20.81
N ASN A 324 -7.88 -12.47 -21.12
CA ASN A 324 -7.58 -13.69 -21.89
C ASN A 324 -7.77 -13.55 -23.41
N ARG A 325 -8.25 -12.41 -23.89
CA ARG A 325 -8.47 -12.14 -25.31
C ARG A 325 -8.62 -10.65 -25.59
N HIS A 326 -8.49 -10.30 -26.86
CA HIS A 326 -8.82 -8.96 -27.31
C HIS A 326 -10.35 -8.77 -27.33
N PRO A 327 -10.91 -7.74 -26.65
CA PRO A 327 -12.33 -7.41 -26.73
C PRO A 327 -12.72 -6.86 -28.11
N LEU A 328 -13.90 -7.19 -28.59
CA LEU A 328 -14.45 -6.75 -29.87
C LEU A 328 -15.73 -5.96 -29.64
N GLY A 329 -15.75 -4.70 -30.07
CA GLY A 329 -16.95 -3.86 -30.03
C GLY A 329 -16.94 -2.80 -28.94
N PRO A 330 -18.06 -2.08 -28.77
CA PRO A 330 -18.18 -0.96 -27.86
C PRO A 330 -18.08 -1.40 -26.39
N THR A 331 -17.83 -0.42 -25.52
CA THR A 331 -17.86 -0.61 -24.07
C THR A 331 -19.22 -0.28 -23.48
N GLU A 332 -19.48 -0.84 -22.31
CA GLU A 332 -20.67 -0.62 -21.49
C GLU A 332 -20.24 -0.65 -20.01
N VAL A 333 -21.04 -0.05 -19.14
CA VAL A 333 -20.79 0.00 -17.70
C VAL A 333 -21.50 -1.19 -17.04
N PHE A 334 -20.76 -1.99 -16.28
CA PHE A 334 -21.25 -3.16 -15.57
C PHE A 334 -21.07 -3.01 -14.05
N SER A 335 -21.91 -3.71 -13.31
CA SER A 335 -21.60 -4.11 -11.93
C SER A 335 -21.05 -5.54 -11.91
N ILE A 336 -20.10 -5.82 -11.03
CA ILE A 336 -19.54 -7.16 -10.85
C ILE A 336 -20.04 -7.72 -9.52
N VAL A 337 -20.52 -8.96 -9.55
CA VAL A 337 -21.04 -9.67 -8.37
C VAL A 337 -20.36 -11.03 -8.21
N ASP A 338 -20.23 -11.47 -6.96
CA ASP A 338 -19.82 -12.83 -6.66
C ASP A 338 -20.97 -13.81 -6.96
N SER A 339 -20.68 -14.89 -7.67
CA SER A 339 -21.58 -16.05 -7.83
C SER A 339 -22.19 -16.61 -6.53
N ARG A 340 -21.55 -16.40 -5.37
CA ARG A 340 -21.97 -16.85 -4.04
C ARG A 340 -22.54 -15.72 -3.17
N GLY A 341 -22.52 -14.48 -3.67
CA GLY A 341 -23.02 -13.31 -2.95
C GLY A 341 -24.54 -13.33 -2.77
N VAL A 342 -25.01 -12.53 -1.80
CA VAL A 342 -26.45 -12.26 -1.65
C VAL A 342 -26.87 -11.33 -2.79
N VAL A 343 -28.08 -11.54 -3.35
CA VAL A 343 -28.63 -10.68 -4.40
C VAL A 343 -28.60 -9.21 -3.94
N GLY A 344 -27.90 -8.36 -4.70
CA GLY A 344 -27.68 -6.94 -4.39
C GLY A 344 -26.34 -6.60 -3.76
N ASP A 345 -25.50 -7.60 -3.43
CA ASP A 345 -24.13 -7.38 -2.94
C ASP A 345 -23.15 -7.31 -4.12
N HIS A 346 -22.67 -6.11 -4.41
CA HIS A 346 -21.76 -5.85 -5.53
C HIS A 346 -20.31 -5.83 -5.06
N ILE A 347 -19.44 -6.59 -5.74
CA ILE A 347 -17.99 -6.52 -5.53
C ILE A 347 -17.51 -5.12 -5.94
N CYS A 348 -17.97 -4.66 -7.10
CA CYS A 348 -17.70 -3.33 -7.59
C CYS A 348 -18.77 -2.87 -8.59
N SER A 349 -18.93 -1.56 -8.68
CA SER A 349 -19.85 -0.87 -9.59
C SER A 349 -19.08 0.07 -10.51
N GLY A 350 -19.69 0.49 -11.62
CA GLY A 350 -19.07 1.47 -12.52
C GLY A 350 -17.99 0.88 -13.45
N VAL A 351 -17.95 -0.44 -13.61
CA VAL A 351 -16.85 -1.11 -14.33
C VAL A 351 -17.07 -1.03 -15.84
N VAL A 352 -16.18 -0.36 -16.56
CA VAL A 352 -16.26 -0.24 -18.02
C VAL A 352 -15.61 -1.45 -18.69
N LEU A 353 -16.40 -2.29 -19.36
CA LEU A 353 -15.92 -3.48 -20.09
C LEU A 353 -16.55 -3.54 -21.49
N SER A 354 -16.02 -4.38 -22.38
CA SER A 354 -16.61 -4.56 -23.71
C SER A 354 -17.93 -5.33 -23.63
N GLN A 355 -18.89 -4.95 -24.47
CA GLN A 355 -20.20 -5.60 -24.55
C GLN A 355 -20.12 -7.08 -24.96
N ASP A 356 -19.03 -7.50 -25.60
CA ASP A 356 -18.85 -8.90 -26.01
C ASP A 356 -18.39 -9.83 -24.88
N ILE A 357 -18.27 -9.33 -23.65
CA ILE A 357 -17.93 -10.12 -22.47
C ILE A 357 -18.90 -11.29 -22.29
N ARG A 358 -18.33 -12.46 -21.94
CA ARG A 358 -19.07 -13.72 -21.84
C ARG A 358 -18.47 -14.68 -20.81
N ALA A 359 -19.24 -15.71 -20.48
CA ALA A 359 -18.77 -16.81 -19.63
C ALA A 359 -17.46 -17.41 -20.16
N GLY A 360 -16.51 -17.65 -19.24
CA GLY A 360 -15.17 -18.13 -19.56
C GLY A 360 -14.15 -17.03 -19.85
N ASP A 361 -14.58 -15.77 -20.04
CA ASP A 361 -13.64 -14.65 -20.07
C ASP A 361 -12.95 -14.49 -18.71
N VAL A 362 -11.72 -14.00 -18.73
CA VAL A 362 -10.97 -13.63 -17.53
C VAL A 362 -10.94 -12.10 -17.47
N VAL A 363 -11.36 -11.54 -16.35
CA VAL A 363 -11.33 -10.09 -16.10
C VAL A 363 -10.23 -9.80 -15.10
N ALA A 364 -9.41 -8.80 -15.43
CA ALA A 364 -8.40 -8.22 -14.56
C ALA A 364 -8.92 -6.89 -14.03
N LEU A 365 -8.88 -6.70 -12.72
CA LEU A 365 -9.35 -5.52 -12.00
C LEU A 365 -8.19 -4.89 -11.23
N VAL A 366 -8.06 -3.57 -11.31
CA VAL A 366 -7.09 -2.78 -10.54
C VAL A 366 -7.86 -2.02 -9.45
N GLY A 367 -7.56 -2.31 -8.19
CA GLY A 367 -8.11 -1.60 -7.04
C GLY A 367 -7.45 -0.22 -6.87
N ARG A 368 -8.13 0.69 -6.18
CA ARG A 368 -7.65 2.07 -5.98
C ARG A 368 -6.58 2.21 -4.89
N ASP A 369 -6.70 1.41 -3.84
CA ASP A 369 -5.92 1.59 -2.62
C ASP A 369 -5.16 0.30 -2.23
N GLY A 370 -4.91 -0.62 -3.19
CA GLY A 370 -4.34 -1.95 -2.91
C GLY A 370 -5.18 -2.84 -1.98
N ARG A 371 -6.30 -2.34 -1.46
CA ARG A 371 -7.18 -3.02 -0.50
C ARG A 371 -7.79 -4.25 -1.12
N ASP A 372 -7.96 -5.26 -0.28
CA ASP A 372 -8.57 -6.52 -0.65
C ASP A 372 -10.01 -6.27 -1.16
N LEU A 373 -10.20 -6.45 -2.46
CA LEU A 373 -11.53 -6.53 -3.08
C LEU A 373 -12.22 -7.84 -2.68
N LEU A 374 -11.46 -8.88 -2.28
CA LEU A 374 -11.95 -10.22 -2.01
C LEU A 374 -11.08 -10.91 -0.93
N ASP A 375 -11.44 -10.71 0.35
CA ASP A 375 -10.82 -11.11 1.64
C ASP A 375 -10.33 -12.58 1.78
N SER A 376 -10.37 -13.38 0.72
CA SER A 376 -9.97 -14.80 0.65
C SER A 376 -9.38 -15.21 -0.70
N ALA A 377 -9.02 -14.27 -1.57
CA ALA A 377 -8.38 -14.60 -2.84
C ALA A 377 -6.91 -15.02 -2.61
N ARG A 378 -6.49 -16.04 -3.35
CA ARG A 378 -5.09 -16.49 -3.30
C ARG A 378 -4.20 -15.40 -3.83
N VAL A 379 -3.01 -15.22 -3.25
CA VAL A 379 -2.02 -14.28 -3.75
C VAL A 379 -0.94 -15.04 -4.52
N VAL A 380 -0.64 -14.55 -5.72
CA VAL A 380 0.39 -15.08 -6.61
C VAL A 380 1.31 -13.93 -6.99
N SER A 381 2.60 -14.12 -6.80
CA SER A 381 3.59 -13.19 -7.33
C SER A 381 4.09 -13.65 -8.70
N VAL A 382 4.38 -12.68 -9.57
CA VAL A 382 4.86 -12.91 -10.93
C VAL A 382 6.15 -12.14 -11.18
N ALA A 383 7.13 -12.84 -11.76
CA ALA A 383 8.42 -12.26 -12.13
C ALA A 383 9.10 -13.08 -13.22
N HIS A 384 9.60 -12.41 -14.26
CA HIS A 384 10.42 -13.03 -15.31
C HIS A 384 9.80 -14.31 -15.93
N GLY A 385 8.49 -14.31 -16.16
CA GLY A 385 7.74 -15.44 -16.73
C GLY A 385 7.49 -16.58 -15.75
N ARG A 386 7.70 -16.36 -14.44
CA ARG A 386 7.48 -17.36 -13.39
C ARG A 386 6.40 -16.88 -12.41
N THR A 387 5.68 -17.85 -11.86
CA THR A 387 4.66 -17.64 -10.83
C THR A 387 5.09 -18.30 -9.53
N HIS A 388 4.87 -17.62 -8.41
CA HIS A 388 5.09 -18.16 -7.08
C HIS A 388 3.82 -17.94 -6.24
N GLN A 389 3.24 -19.02 -5.73
CA GLN A 389 2.07 -18.92 -4.86
C GLN A 389 2.51 -18.47 -3.47
N ILE A 390 1.89 -17.41 -2.98
CA ILE A 390 2.12 -16.91 -1.63
C ILE A 390 1.06 -17.54 -0.74
N GLN A 391 1.48 -18.41 0.18
CA GLN A 391 0.56 -19.02 1.14
C GLN A 391 0.11 -17.98 2.17
N ALA A 392 -1.20 -17.81 2.30
CA ALA A 392 -1.82 -17.16 3.45
C ALA A 392 -1.91 -18.21 4.56
N ASP A 393 -1.10 -18.04 5.62
CA ASP A 393 -1.14 -18.88 6.82
C ASP A 393 -2.09 -18.30 7.88
#